data_AF-A0A0F5R2A4-F1
#
_entry.id   AF-A0A0F5R2A4-F1
#
_cell.length_a   1.000
_cell.length_b   1.000
_cell.length_c   1.000
_cell.angle_alpha   90.00
_cell.angle_beta   90.00
_cell.angle_gamma   90.00
#
_symmetry.space_group_name_H-M   'P 1'
#
loop_
_entity.id
_entity.type
_entity.pdbx_description
1 polymer ?
#
loop_
_entity_poly.entity_id
_entity_poly.type
_entity_poly.pdbx_seq_one_letter_code
_entity_poly.pdbx_strand_id
1 'polypeptide(L)'
;MSIQDIIKGKKEWRAHKARVKALPPDYQIVYKEIENYYFKVGPIELTEGTGLLSGIVDLFEEGAALGKGVLEVTGRDVAAFCDELIKGSKTYADIYQESVALEVNKAMKKMAENKNKRGDRDGKSN
;
A
#
# COMPACT_ATOMS: atom_id res chain seq x y z
N MET A 1 15.60 13.74 2.48
CA MET A 1 16.44 12.53 2.46
C MET A 1 17.90 12.93 2.31
N SER A 2 18.78 12.49 3.21
CA SER A 2 20.22 12.71 3.10
C SER A 2 20.88 11.63 2.23
N ILE A 3 22.08 11.89 1.72
CA ILE A 3 22.87 10.88 0.98
C ILE A 3 23.15 9.65 1.87
N GLN A 4 23.29 9.85 3.18
CA GLN A 4 23.50 8.76 4.14
C GLN A 4 22.29 7.83 4.21
N ASP A 5 21.07 8.37 4.19
CA ASP A 5 19.82 7.59 4.19
C ASP A 5 19.71 6.72 2.93
N ILE A 6 20.07 7.28 1.77
CA ILE A 6 20.06 6.56 0.49
C ILE A 6 21.05 5.37 0.51
N ILE A 7 22.25 5.58 1.05
CA ILE A 7 23.27 4.53 1.15
C ILE A 7 22.80 3.41 2.09
N LYS A 8 22.22 3.77 3.25
CA LYS A 8 21.67 2.83 4.22
C LYS A 8 20.54 2.00 3.61
N GLY A 9 19.55 2.65 2.98
CA GLY A 9 18.45 1.97 2.31
C GLY A 9 18.92 1.02 1.20
N LYS A 10 19.94 1.41 0.41
CA LYS A 10 20.51 0.53 -0.61
C LYS A 10 21.26 -0.67 -0.02
N LYS A 11 21.80 -0.56 1.19
CA LYS A 11 22.45 -1.68 1.90
C LYS A 11 21.40 -2.64 2.45
N GLU A 12 20.35 -2.12 3.07
CA GLU A 12 19.21 -2.89 3.59
C GLU A 12 18.51 -3.65 2.46
N TRP A 13 18.23 -2.99 1.33
CA TRP A 13 17.66 -3.64 0.15
C TRP A 13 18.52 -4.79 -0.39
N ARG A 14 19.84 -4.63 -0.40
CA ARG A 14 20.76 -5.68 -0.84
C ARG A 14 20.77 -6.88 0.10
N ALA A 15 20.79 -6.64 1.40
CA ALA A 15 20.68 -7.71 2.40
C ALA A 15 19.34 -8.44 2.26
N HIS A 16 18.26 -7.67 2.08
CA HIS A 16 16.91 -8.20 1.86
C HIS A 16 16.83 -9.13 0.65
N LYS A 17 17.30 -8.69 -0.52
CA LYS A 17 17.31 -9.55 -1.72
C LYS A 17 18.23 -10.77 -1.60
N ALA A 18 19.29 -10.69 -0.79
CA ALA A 18 20.14 -11.85 -0.53
C ALA A 18 19.41 -12.93 0.28
N ARG A 19 18.63 -12.52 1.29
CA ARG A 19 17.76 -13.43 2.07
C ARG A 19 16.74 -14.13 1.18
N VAL A 20 16.03 -13.37 0.35
CA VAL A 20 15.06 -13.93 -0.62
C VAL A 20 15.73 -14.98 -1.51
N LYS A 21 16.93 -14.71 -2.04
CA LYS A 21 17.65 -15.66 -2.91
C LYS A 21 18.09 -16.95 -2.20
N ALA A 22 18.18 -16.95 -0.87
CA ALA A 22 18.52 -18.14 -0.09
C ALA A 22 17.31 -19.06 0.15
N LEU A 23 16.08 -18.58 -0.08
CA LEU A 23 14.87 -19.37 0.07
C LEU A 23 14.76 -20.45 -1.02
N PRO A 24 13.96 -21.51 -0.81
CA PRO A 24 13.65 -22.49 -1.85
C PRO A 24 13.00 -21.84 -3.10
N PRO A 25 13.10 -22.46 -4.30
CA PRO A 25 12.67 -21.83 -5.55
C PRO A 25 11.19 -21.42 -5.61
N ASP A 26 10.30 -22.20 -5.01
CA ASP A 26 8.86 -21.90 -4.91
C ASP A 26 8.60 -20.64 -4.06
N TYR A 27 9.28 -20.54 -2.92
CA TYR A 27 9.24 -19.34 -2.07
C TYR A 27 9.74 -18.10 -2.79
N GLN A 28 10.82 -18.21 -3.59
CA GLN A 28 11.33 -17.09 -4.39
C GLN A 28 10.31 -16.59 -5.42
N ILE A 29 9.60 -17.51 -6.08
CA ILE A 29 8.57 -17.18 -7.07
C ILE A 29 7.42 -16.42 -6.41
N VAL A 30 6.85 -16.98 -5.34
CA VAL A 30 5.73 -16.34 -4.64
C VAL A 30 6.13 -15.00 -4.05
N TYR A 31 7.32 -14.91 -3.45
CA TYR A 31 7.84 -13.66 -2.93
C TYR A 31 7.90 -12.56 -4.00
N LYS A 32 8.34 -12.90 -5.22
CA LYS A 32 8.40 -11.95 -6.33
C LYS A 32 7.01 -11.47 -6.76
N GLU A 33 6.02 -12.35 -6.77
CA GLU A 33 4.65 -11.97 -7.09
C GLU A 33 4.01 -11.09 -6.01
N ILE A 34 4.33 -11.35 -4.73
CA ILE A 34 3.96 -10.47 -3.61
C ILE A 34 4.59 -9.08 -3.77
N GLU A 35 5.89 -9.01 -4.10
CA GLU A 35 6.60 -7.76 -4.36
C GLU A 35 5.91 -6.98 -5.50
N ASN A 36 5.59 -7.65 -6.62
CA ASN A 36 4.85 -7.06 -7.74
C ASN A 36 3.44 -6.58 -7.36
N TYR A 37 2.74 -7.34 -6.50
CA TYR A 37 1.39 -7.01 -6.04
C TYR A 37 1.41 -5.73 -5.21
N TYR A 38 2.28 -5.66 -4.20
CA TYR A 38 2.38 -4.47 -3.35
C TYR A 38 2.89 -3.23 -4.07
N PHE A 39 3.73 -3.38 -5.10
CA PHE A 39 4.06 -2.22 -5.95
C PHE A 39 2.84 -1.63 -6.69
N LYS A 40 1.78 -2.42 -6.89
CA LYS A 40 0.55 -1.97 -7.55
C LYS A 40 -0.52 -1.50 -6.56
N VAL A 41 -0.69 -2.22 -5.45
CA VAL A 41 -1.84 -2.02 -4.54
C VAL A 41 -1.46 -1.72 -3.09
N GLY A 42 -0.17 -1.74 -2.76
CA GLY A 42 0.29 -1.68 -1.37
C GLY A 42 0.17 -0.30 -0.72
N PRO A 43 0.27 -0.25 0.63
CA PRO A 43 0.36 0.99 1.38
C PRO A 43 1.48 1.91 0.93
N ILE A 44 1.26 3.23 1.04
CA ILE A 44 2.23 4.26 0.64
C ILE A 44 3.54 4.12 1.43
N GLU A 45 3.43 3.69 2.68
CA GLU A 45 4.55 3.42 3.58
C GLU A 45 5.45 2.27 3.12
N LEU A 46 5.03 1.40 2.19
CA LEU A 46 5.95 0.46 1.52
C LEU A 46 7.07 1.18 0.76
N THR A 47 6.87 2.44 0.37
CA THR A 47 7.90 3.24 -0.30
C THR A 47 8.95 3.81 0.66
N GLU A 48 8.65 3.83 1.96
CA GLU A 48 9.54 4.38 3.00
C GLU A 48 10.47 3.34 3.64
N GLY A 49 10.27 2.04 3.37
CA GLY A 49 11.16 1.00 3.87
C GLY A 49 10.78 -0.42 3.49
N THR A 50 11.67 -1.36 3.80
CA THR A 50 11.46 -2.79 3.53
C THR A 50 10.67 -3.50 4.62
N GLY A 51 10.09 -2.80 5.61
CA GLY A 51 9.55 -3.40 6.83
C GLY A 51 8.55 -4.54 6.58
N LEU A 52 7.48 -4.26 5.83
CA LEU A 52 6.48 -5.27 5.46
C LEU A 52 7.10 -6.43 4.67
N LEU A 53 7.91 -6.10 3.66
CA LEU A 53 8.59 -7.08 2.82
C LEU A 53 9.58 -7.95 3.63
N SER A 54 10.24 -7.38 4.64
CA SER A 54 11.18 -8.06 5.54
C SER A 54 10.43 -9.04 6.43
N GLY A 55 9.29 -8.64 7.00
CA GLY A 55 8.44 -9.53 7.79
C GLY A 55 7.92 -10.72 6.97
N ILE A 56 7.64 -10.53 5.68
CA ILE A 56 7.26 -11.64 4.79
C ILE A 56 8.43 -12.60 4.56
N VAL A 57 9.65 -12.09 4.41
CA VAL A 57 10.84 -12.94 4.33
C VAL A 57 11.08 -13.69 5.63
N ASP A 58 10.88 -13.06 6.79
CA ASP A 58 10.99 -13.73 8.10
C ASP A 58 10.00 -14.92 8.18
N LEU A 59 8.73 -14.70 7.80
CA LEU A 59 7.71 -15.75 7.74
C LEU A 59 8.09 -16.88 6.77
N PHE A 60 8.66 -16.54 5.62
CA PHE A 60 9.06 -17.51 4.60
C PHE A 60 10.27 -18.34 5.02
N GLU A 61 11.24 -17.73 5.70
CA GLU A 61 12.38 -18.45 6.28
C GLU A 61 11.91 -19.46 7.35
N GLU A 62 10.95 -19.07 8.20
CA GLU A 62 10.35 -19.99 9.18
C GLU A 62 9.57 -21.12 8.50
N GLY A 63 8.72 -20.80 7.51
CA GLY A 63 7.97 -21.80 6.74
C GLY A 63 8.88 -22.82 6.05
N ALA A 64 9.96 -22.34 5.43
CA ALA A 64 10.95 -23.18 4.78
C ALA A 64 11.73 -24.05 5.79
N ALA A 65 12.10 -23.49 6.95
CA ALA A 65 12.78 -24.24 8.01
C ALA A 65 11.89 -25.37 8.58
N LEU A 66 10.57 -25.17 8.60
CA LEU A 66 9.58 -26.18 8.98
C LEU A 66 9.23 -27.16 7.86
N GLY A 67 9.82 -27.02 6.67
CA GLY A 67 9.57 -27.89 5.51
C GLY A 67 8.18 -27.73 4.88
N LYS A 68 7.49 -26.61 5.15
CA LYS A 68 6.17 -26.33 4.55
C LYS A 68 6.34 -25.87 3.11
N GLY A 69 5.41 -26.23 2.23
CA GLY A 69 5.32 -25.59 0.92
C GLY A 69 4.88 -24.12 1.05
N VAL A 70 5.33 -23.24 0.16
CA VAL A 70 5.00 -21.81 0.25
C VAL A 70 3.48 -21.54 0.25
N LEU A 71 2.70 -22.32 -0.50
CA LEU A 71 1.23 -22.18 -0.54
C LEU A 71 0.53 -22.72 0.71
N GLU A 72 1.21 -23.48 1.56
CA GLU A 72 0.71 -23.81 2.90
C GLU A 72 0.91 -22.64 3.88
N VAL A 73 1.89 -21.77 3.60
CA VAL A 73 2.16 -20.56 4.39
C VAL A 73 1.24 -19.42 3.96
N THR A 74 1.14 -19.16 2.66
CA THR A 74 0.34 -18.03 2.12
C THR A 74 -1.11 -18.40 1.82
N GLY A 75 -1.42 -19.70 1.71
CA GLY A 75 -2.63 -20.13 1.03
C GLY A 75 -2.52 -20.05 -0.50
N ARG A 76 -3.50 -20.63 -1.19
CA ARG A 76 -3.57 -20.62 -2.67
C ARG A 76 -3.96 -19.25 -3.24
N ASP A 77 -4.70 -18.46 -2.47
CA ASP A 77 -5.03 -17.09 -2.82
C ASP A 77 -4.02 -16.14 -2.18
N VAL A 78 -2.90 -15.96 -2.88
CA VAL A 78 -1.78 -15.12 -2.41
C VAL A 78 -2.20 -13.64 -2.35
N ALA A 79 -3.13 -13.20 -3.20
CA ALA A 79 -3.62 -11.83 -3.18
C ALA A 79 -4.44 -11.56 -1.91
N ALA A 80 -5.35 -12.48 -1.55
CA ALA A 80 -6.11 -12.37 -0.31
C ALA A 80 -5.18 -12.34 0.93
N PHE A 81 -4.13 -13.16 0.94
CA PHE A 81 -3.11 -13.11 1.99
C PHE A 81 -2.42 -11.73 2.09
N CYS A 82 -2.04 -11.16 0.95
CA CYS A 82 -1.46 -9.82 0.92
C CYS A 82 -2.44 -8.76 1.43
N ASP A 83 -3.70 -8.82 1.01
CA ASP A 83 -4.74 -7.87 1.41
C ASP A 83 -4.98 -7.93 2.92
N GLU A 84 -4.96 -9.12 3.53
CA GLU A 84 -5.06 -9.29 4.98
C GLU A 84 -3.88 -8.70 5.73
N LEU A 85 -2.66 -8.83 5.21
CA LEU A 85 -1.45 -8.28 5.85
C LEU A 85 -1.42 -6.75 5.91
N ILE A 86 -2.06 -6.07 4.94
CA ILE A 86 -2.11 -4.60 4.90
C ILE A 86 -3.43 -4.05 5.44
N LYS A 87 -4.32 -4.91 5.92
CA LYS A 87 -5.64 -4.54 6.44
C LYS A 87 -5.49 -3.60 7.63
N GLY A 88 -5.87 -2.34 7.45
CA GLY A 88 -5.78 -1.29 8.47
C GLY A 88 -4.63 -0.29 8.28
N SER A 89 -3.75 -0.53 7.31
CA SER A 89 -2.73 0.43 6.88
C SER A 89 -3.31 1.37 5.82
N LYS A 90 -2.90 2.66 5.82
CA LYS A 90 -3.36 3.60 4.78
C LYS A 90 -2.76 3.25 3.42
N THR A 91 -3.62 2.94 2.47
CA THR A 91 -3.27 2.63 1.08
C THR A 91 -3.33 3.87 0.18
N TYR A 92 -2.75 3.77 -1.02
CA TYR A 92 -2.94 4.80 -2.04
C TYR A 92 -4.43 5.00 -2.37
N ALA A 93 -5.21 3.91 -2.37
CA ALA A 93 -6.65 3.98 -2.61
C ALA A 93 -7.36 4.83 -1.54
N ASP A 94 -6.98 4.70 -0.26
CA ASP A 94 -7.57 5.49 0.83
C ASP A 94 -7.30 6.98 0.64
N ILE A 95 -6.08 7.37 0.26
CA ILE A 95 -5.75 8.78 -0.02
C ILE A 95 -6.55 9.32 -1.22
N TYR A 96 -6.63 8.53 -2.29
CA TYR A 96 -7.42 8.95 -3.46
C TYR A 96 -8.90 9.11 -3.12
N GLN A 97 -9.47 8.20 -2.31
CA GLN A 97 -10.85 8.31 -1.84
C GLN A 97 -11.07 9.56 -0.98
N GLU A 98 -10.17 9.85 -0.02
CA GLU A 98 -10.22 11.06 0.80
C GLU A 98 -10.20 12.34 -0.08
N SER A 99 -9.30 12.37 -1.08
CA SER A 99 -9.17 13.49 -2.01
C SER A 99 -10.44 13.72 -2.85
N VAL A 100 -10.99 12.65 -3.44
CA VAL A 100 -12.22 12.74 -4.24
C VAL A 100 -13.40 13.19 -3.38
N ALA A 101 -13.56 12.64 -2.18
CA ALA A 101 -14.62 13.04 -1.27
C ALA A 101 -14.55 14.53 -0.90
N LEU A 102 -13.32 15.03 -0.67
CA LEU A 102 -13.07 16.43 -0.34
C LEU A 102 -13.40 17.37 -1.50
N GLU A 103 -13.04 17.01 -2.73
CA GLU A 103 -13.35 17.81 -3.92
C GLU A 103 -14.86 17.83 -4.24
N VAL A 104 -15.56 16.70 -4.09
CA VAL A 104 -17.03 16.64 -4.23
C VAL A 104 -17.70 17.54 -3.19
N ASN A 105 -17.27 17.47 -1.92
CA ASN A 105 -17.86 18.28 -0.86
C ASN A 105 -17.65 19.78 -1.11
N LYS A 106 -16.44 20.20 -1.51
CA LYS A 106 -16.17 21.59 -1.93
C LYS A 106 -17.10 22.05 -3.05
N ALA A 107 -17.29 21.23 -4.09
CA ALA A 107 -18.17 21.56 -5.21
C ALA A 107 -19.63 21.72 -4.76
N MET A 108 -20.12 20.82 -3.90
CA MET A 108 -21.48 20.86 -3.36
C MET A 108 -21.71 22.11 -2.49
N LYS A 109 -20.76 22.46 -1.62
CA LYS A 109 -20.83 23.67 -0.80
C LYS A 109 -20.88 24.94 -1.64
N LYS A 110 -20.03 25.05 -2.67
CA LYS A 110 -20.02 26.19 -3.60
C LYS A 110 -21.35 26.33 -4.37
N MET A 111 -21.98 25.21 -4.75
CA MET A 111 -23.30 25.22 -5.38
C MET A 111 -24.40 25.72 -4.42
N ALA A 112 -24.36 25.32 -3.14
CA ALA A 112 -25.31 25.79 -2.13
C ALA A 112 -25.17 27.30 -1.86
N GLU A 113 -23.94 27.80 -1.72
CA GLU A 113 -23.66 29.22 -1.51
C GLU A 113 -24.10 30.10 -2.69
N ASN A 114 -23.91 29.62 -3.92
CA ASN A 114 -24.35 30.33 -5.13
C ASN A 114 -25.88 30.37 -5.29
N LYS A 115 -26.62 29.35 -4.81
CA LYS A 115 -28.09 29.39 -4.77
C LYS A 115 -28.61 30.45 -3.79
N ASN A 116 -28.00 30.55 -2.60
CA ASN A 116 -28.39 31.57 -1.62
C ASN A 116 -28.17 33.00 -2.13
N LYS A 117 -27.07 33.25 -2.88
CA LYS A 117 -26.79 34.56 -3.50
C LYS A 117 -27.65 34.90 -4.72
N ARG A 118 -28.38 33.94 -5.29
CA ARG A 118 -29.32 34.16 -6.39
C ARG A 118 -30.73 34.46 -5.86
N GLY A 119 -31.18 33.76 -4.82
CA GLY A 119 -32.48 34.03 -4.18
C GLY A 119 -32.59 35.43 -3.56
N ASP A 120 -31.48 36.02 -3.12
CA ASP A 120 -31.45 37.37 -2.51
C ASP A 120 -31.49 38.51 -3.54
N ARG A 121 -31.32 38.21 -4.84
CA ARG A 121 -31.33 39.22 -5.92
C ARG A 121 -32.70 39.44 -6.56
N ASP A 122 -33.60 38.47 -6.46
CA ASP A 122 -34.95 38.53 -7.06
C ASP A 122 -35.97 39.26 -6.16
N GLY A 123 -35.57 39.69 -4.95
CA GLY A 123 -36.41 40.42 -3.99
C GLY A 123 -36.36 41.96 -4.08
N LYS A 124 -35.60 42.54 -5.01
CA LYS A 124 -35.56 44.00 -5.24
C LYS A 124 -36.25 44.36 -6.55
N SER A 125 -37.57 44.28 -6.56
CA SER A 125 -38.41 44.99 -7.52
C SER A 125 -39.43 45.79 -6.72
N ASN A 126 -39.15 47.08 -6.57
CA ASN A 126 -40.10 48.08 -6.10
C ASN A 126 -40.05 49.27 -7.06
#